data_AF-A0A1H8V9G1-F1
#
_entry.id   AF-A0A1H8V9G1-F1
#
_cell.length_a   1.000
_cell.length_b   1.000
_cell.length_c   1.000
_cell.angle_alpha   90.00
_cell.angle_beta   90.00
_cell.angle_gamma   90.00
#
_symmetry.space_group_name_H-M   'P 1'
#
loop_
_entity.id
_entity.type
_entity.pdbx_description
1 polymer ?
#
loop_
_entity_poly.entity_id
_entity_poly.type
_entity_poly.pdbx_seq_one_letter_code
_entity_poly.pdbx_strand_id
1 'polypeptide(L)' 'MITRKQYAKEFKLDAISLVLEQGHTASEVSRSLEINANMLRS' A
#
# COMPACT_ATOMS: atom_id res chain seq x y z
N MET A 1 18.18 18.10 -0.61
CA MET A 1 17.93 16.83 -1.32
C MET A 1 16.58 16.35 -0.84
N ILE A 2 15.52 16.50 -1.64
CA ILE A 2 14.20 15.97 -1.30
C ILE A 2 14.33 14.46 -1.24
N THR A 3 14.43 13.93 -0.03
CA THR A 3 14.36 12.50 0.24
C THR A 3 13.01 12.06 -0.32
N ARG A 4 13.00 11.54 -1.55
CA ARG A 4 11.90 10.73 -2.05
C ARG A 4 11.88 9.49 -1.18
N LYS A 5 11.28 9.68 -0.01
CA LYS A 5 10.82 8.71 0.98
C LYS A 5 10.55 7.41 0.23
N GLN A 6 11.54 6.52 0.26
CA GLN A 6 11.65 5.37 -0.64
C GLN A 6 10.73 4.25 -0.13
N TYR A 7 9.45 4.55 0.10
CA TYR A 7 8.48 3.62 0.70
C TYR A 7 7.83 2.70 -0.34
N ALA A 8 8.36 2.56 -1.56
CA ALA A 8 7.49 2.28 -2.69
C ALA A 8 7.65 0.91 -3.37
N LYS A 9 8.28 -0.09 -2.75
CA LYS A 9 8.28 -1.45 -3.35
C LYS A 9 7.75 -2.52 -2.41
N GLU A 10 8.36 -2.66 -1.24
CA GLU A 10 7.95 -3.69 -0.26
C GLU A 10 6.54 -3.41 0.27
N PHE A 11 6.23 -2.15 0.57
CA PHE A 11 4.88 -1.74 0.98
C PHE A 11 3.79 -1.99 -0.07
N LYS A 12 4.11 -1.91 -1.37
CA LYS A 12 3.13 -2.23 -2.41
C LYS A 12 2.87 -3.72 -2.48
N LEU A 13 3.89 -4.56 -2.32
CA LEU A 13 3.73 -6.01 -2.29
C LEU A 13 2.98 -6.47 -1.03
N ASP A 14 3.30 -5.86 0.11
CA ASP A 14 2.62 -6.12 1.38
C ASP A 14 1.15 -5.71 1.30
N ALA A 15 0.88 -4.54 0.74
CA ALA A 15 -0.49 -4.08 0.53
C ALA A 15 -1.29 -4.96 -0.42
N ILE A 16 -0.70 -5.39 -1.54
CA ILE A 16 -1.35 -6.29 -2.48
C ILE A 16 -1.61 -7.63 -1.79
N SER A 17 -0.66 -8.17 -1.03
CA SER A 17 -0.85 -9.43 -0.30
C SER A 17 -1.94 -9.30 0.77
N LEU A 18 -2.04 -8.16 1.47
CA LEU A 18 -3.12 -7.93 2.43
C LEU A 18 -4.50 -7.88 1.77
N VAL A 19 -4.62 -7.23 0.60
CA VAL A 19 -5.90 -7.19 -0.14
C VAL A 19 -6.24 -8.55 -0.73
N LEU A 20 -5.25 -9.25 -1.29
CA LEU A 20 -5.45 -10.49 -2.04
C LEU A 20 -5.58 -11.73 -1.13
N GLU A 21 -4.75 -11.82 -0.08
CA GLU A 21 -4.66 -12.99 0.80
C GLU A 21 -5.54 -12.85 2.05
N GLN A 22 -5.60 -11.66 2.66
CA GLN A 22 -6.43 -11.41 3.85
C GLN A 22 -7.83 -10.90 3.53
N GLY A 23 -8.11 -10.54 2.27
CA GLY A 23 -9.41 -10.00 1.85
C GLY A 23 -9.70 -8.61 2.42
N HIS A 24 -8.68 -7.89 2.87
CA HIS A 24 -8.84 -6.52 3.35
C HIS A 24 -9.19 -5.58 2.19
N THR A 25 -9.97 -4.55 2.50
CA THR A 25 -10.28 -3.53 1.48
C THR A 25 -9.07 -2.62 1.25
N ALA A 26 -8.88 -2.16 0.00
CA ALA A 26 -7.82 -1.23 -0.34
C ALA A 26 -7.80 0.02 0.57
N SER A 27 -8.95 0.43 1.09
CA SER A 27 -9.08 1.51 2.07
C SER A 27 -8.44 1.17 3.43
N GLU A 28 -8.70 -0.01 3.98
CA GLU A 28 -8.09 -0.48 5.23
C GLU A 28 -6.58 -0.62 5.09
N VAL A 29 -6.15 -1.27 4.00
CA VAL A 29 -4.73 -1.50 3.71
C VAL A 29 -3.99 -0.17 3.50
N SER A 30 -4.61 0.78 2.81
CA SER A 30 -4.06 2.14 2.64
C SER A 30 -3.88 2.87 3.96
N ARG A 31 -4.81 2.67 4.91
CA ARG A 31 -4.78 3.28 6.24
C ARG A 31 -3.67 2.66 7.09
N SER A 32 -3.52 1.35 7.04
CA SER A 32 -2.53 0.59 7.83
C SER A 32 -1.10 0.84 7.36
N LEU A 33 -0.90 1.01 6.06
CA LEU A 33 0.42 1.19 5.45
C LEU A 33 0.76 2.65 5.16
N GLU A 34 -0.13 3.59 5.54
CA GLU A 34 -0.04 5.02 5.24
C GLU A 34 0.24 5.32 3.75
N ILE A 35 -0.23 4.46 2.87
CA ILE A 35 -0.11 4.61 1.41
C ILE A 35 -1.40 5.17 0.84
N ASN A 36 -1.31 5.80 -0.33
CA ASN A 36 -2.52 6.28 -0.98
C ASN A 36 -3.30 5.11 -1.58
N ALA A 37 -4.59 4.97 -1.23
CA ALA A 37 -5.47 3.91 -1.78
C ALA A 37 -5.52 3.90 -3.32
N ASN A 38 -5.29 5.04 -3.97
CA ASN A 38 -5.20 5.15 -5.42
C ASN A 38 -4.03 4.33 -6.01
N MET A 39 -2.99 4.04 -5.21
CA MET A 39 -1.87 3.18 -5.62
C MET A 39 -2.24 1.69 -5.65
N LEU A 40 -3.30 1.28 -4.96
CA LEU A 40 -3.78 -0.11 -4.92
C LEU A 40 -4.88 -0.39 -5.94
N ARG A 41 -5.47 0.66 -6.52
CA ARG A 41 -6.60 0.57 -7.45
C ARG A 41 -6.19 0.70 -8.93
N SER A 42 -4.89 0.79 -9.23
CA SER A 42 -4.41 0.96 -10.61
C SER A 42 -4.35 -0.33 -11.40
#